data_AF-A0A1Q9K151-F1
#
_entry.id   AF-A0A1Q9K151-F1
#
_cell.length_a   1.000
_cell.length_b   1.000
_cell.length_c   1.000
_cell.angle_alpha   90.00
_cell.angle_beta   90.00
_cell.angle_gamma   90.00
#
_symmetry.space_group_name_H-M   'P 1'
#
loop_
_entity.id
_entity.type
_entity.pdbx_description
1 polymer ?
#
loop_
_entity_poly.entity_id
_entity_poly.type
_entity_poly.pdbx_seq_one_letter_code
_entity_poly.pdbx_strand_id
1 'polypeptide(L)'
;MKFEINGISFPFGGISWNKKISTKEMFAHLLLFLESKRILINPIEMEKKEWCIGSVLEIKQKLISITEGMELSDKEKEIILNLFEACNEYLNRVVPMELPSIIFKNGDKWEDLSFDKAMKNFRNAVKQEIQKIEKGYKLSFTKIIPDEF
;
A
#
# COMPACT_ATOMS: atom_id res chain seq x y z
N MET A 1 42.38 -18.69 -39.96
CA MET A 1 41.40 -17.90 -39.19
C MET A 1 41.89 -17.93 -37.73
N LYS A 2 42.33 -16.80 -37.20
CA LYS A 2 42.89 -16.67 -35.84
C LYS A 2 41.74 -16.45 -34.85
N PHE A 3 41.65 -17.29 -33.83
CA PHE A 3 41.13 -16.90 -32.53
C PHE A 3 42.02 -17.56 -31.46
N GLU A 4 42.93 -16.77 -30.91
CA GLU A 4 43.49 -17.03 -29.58
C GLU A 4 42.62 -16.28 -28.58
N ILE A 5 42.12 -16.96 -27.56
CA ILE A 5 41.80 -16.36 -26.27
C ILE A 5 42.33 -17.31 -25.19
N ASN A 6 43.49 -16.95 -24.65
CA ASN A 6 43.95 -17.43 -23.35
C ASN A 6 43.21 -16.69 -22.24
N GLY A 7 42.85 -17.40 -21.18
CA GLY A 7 42.45 -16.83 -19.88
C GLY A 7 40.94 -16.71 -19.68
N ILE A 8 40.34 -17.03 -18.54
CA ILE A 8 40.85 -17.25 -17.18
C ILE A 8 39.90 -18.27 -16.53
N SER A 9 40.47 -19.32 -15.90
CA SER A 9 39.76 -20.15 -14.94
C SER A 9 39.51 -19.34 -13.66
N PHE A 10 38.24 -19.07 -13.33
CA PHE A 10 37.87 -18.70 -11.96
C PHE A 10 37.35 -19.94 -11.23
N PRO A 11 38.16 -20.54 -10.34
CA PRO A 11 37.65 -21.42 -9.30
C PRO A 11 37.15 -20.58 -8.12
N PHE A 12 36.23 -21.15 -7.34
CA PHE A 12 35.74 -20.69 -6.02
C PHE A 12 34.61 -19.65 -6.00
N GLY A 13 33.47 -20.07 -5.44
CA GLY A 13 32.46 -19.16 -4.89
C GLY A 13 31.03 -19.59 -5.17
N GLY A 14 30.59 -20.72 -4.61
CA GLY A 14 29.17 -20.99 -4.43
C GLY A 14 28.57 -19.96 -3.47
N ILE A 15 28.29 -18.76 -3.96
CA ILE A 15 27.48 -17.79 -3.24
C ILE A 15 26.05 -18.31 -3.34
N SER A 16 25.59 -18.99 -2.30
CA SER A 16 24.16 -19.10 -2.03
C SER A 16 23.65 -17.67 -1.89
N TRP A 17 23.08 -17.11 -2.95
CA TRP A 17 22.47 -15.78 -2.95
C TRP A 17 21.13 -15.83 -2.20
N ASN A 18 21.15 -16.19 -0.92
CA ASN A 18 20.00 -15.98 -0.05
C ASN A 18 20.11 -14.56 0.55
N LYS A 19 20.02 -13.54 -0.32
CA LYS A 19 20.02 -12.14 0.12
C LYS A 19 18.68 -11.89 0.81
N LYS A 20 18.66 -11.92 2.14
CA LYS A 20 17.50 -11.46 2.93
C LYS A 20 17.18 -10.02 2.50
N ILE A 21 15.93 -9.77 2.09
CA ILE A 21 15.44 -8.43 1.77
C ILE A 21 15.53 -7.59 3.04
N SER A 22 16.07 -6.38 2.94
CA SER A 22 16.13 -5.45 4.07
C SER A 22 14.75 -4.81 4.32
N THR A 23 14.47 -4.39 5.56
CA THR A 23 13.21 -3.70 5.86
C THR A 23 13.02 -2.41 5.05
N LYS A 24 14.13 -1.73 4.71
CA LYS A 24 14.10 -0.58 3.81
C LYS A 24 13.63 -0.95 2.40
N GLU A 25 14.17 -2.03 1.82
CA GLU A 25 13.73 -2.53 0.50
C GLU A 25 12.27 -2.99 0.55
N MET A 26 11.84 -3.66 1.62
CA MET A 26 10.45 -4.03 1.87
C MET A 26 9.52 -2.80 1.83
N PHE A 27 9.84 -1.75 2.60
CA PHE A 27 9.03 -0.54 2.60
C PHE A 27 9.07 0.23 1.27
N ALA A 28 10.20 0.25 0.58
CA ALA A 28 10.26 0.84 -0.77
C ALA A 28 9.29 0.14 -1.73
N HIS A 29 9.24 -1.19 -1.70
CA HIS A 29 8.27 -1.97 -2.48
C HIS A 29 6.82 -1.72 -2.04
N LEU A 30 6.57 -1.57 -0.74
CA LEU A 30 5.24 -1.24 -0.23
C LEU A 30 4.77 0.12 -0.75
N LEU A 31 5.61 1.16 -0.66
CA LEU A 31 5.28 2.50 -1.14
C LEU A 31 4.97 2.49 -2.64
N LEU A 32 5.83 1.86 -3.46
CA LEU A 32 5.59 1.70 -4.90
C LEU A 32 4.25 1.01 -5.19
N PHE A 33 3.93 -0.03 -4.42
CA PHE A 33 2.66 -0.72 -4.57
C PHE A 33 1.48 0.18 -4.17
N LEU A 34 1.58 0.93 -3.07
CA LEU A 34 0.52 1.85 -2.62
C LEU A 34 0.28 2.98 -3.62
N GLU A 35 1.33 3.50 -4.27
CA GLU A 35 1.20 4.51 -5.33
C GLU A 35 0.36 4.03 -6.53
N SER A 36 0.30 2.71 -6.76
CA SER A 36 -0.53 2.12 -7.81
C SER A 36 -2.01 2.00 -7.44
N LYS A 37 -2.38 2.26 -6.17
CA LYS A 37 -3.73 2.00 -5.67
C LYS A 37 -4.63 3.21 -5.81
N ARG A 38 -5.63 3.07 -6.68
CA ARG A 38 -6.60 4.11 -7.01
C ARG A 38 -7.29 4.73 -5.78
N ILE A 39 -7.59 3.92 -4.76
CA ILE A 39 -8.20 4.40 -3.51
C ILE A 39 -7.34 5.46 -2.81
N LEU A 40 -6.03 5.47 -3.01
CA LEU A 40 -5.12 6.47 -2.44
C LEU A 40 -4.93 7.68 -3.35
N ILE A 41 -4.95 7.51 -4.68
CA ILE A 41 -4.44 8.55 -5.60
C ILE A 41 -5.51 9.27 -6.44
N ASN A 42 -6.68 8.69 -6.65
CA ASN A 42 -7.68 9.27 -7.55
C ASN A 42 -8.63 10.21 -6.79
N PRO A 43 -9.21 11.25 -7.43
CA PRO A 43 -10.31 12.02 -6.83
C PRO A 43 -11.50 11.13 -6.45
N ILE A 44 -12.19 11.46 -5.36
CA ILE A 44 -13.27 10.60 -4.84
C ILE A 44 -14.43 10.48 -5.82
N GLU A 45 -14.69 11.53 -6.60
CA GLU A 45 -15.82 11.59 -7.53
C GLU A 45 -15.57 10.79 -8.81
N MET A 46 -14.34 10.32 -9.02
CA MET A 46 -13.96 9.41 -10.10
C MET A 46 -13.95 7.94 -9.65
N GLU A 47 -14.25 7.66 -8.38
CA GLU A 47 -14.13 6.33 -7.80
C GLU A 47 -15.44 5.55 -7.78
N LYS A 48 -15.28 4.22 -7.82
CA LYS A 48 -16.39 3.27 -7.66
C LYS A 48 -16.15 2.44 -6.42
N LYS A 49 -17.21 2.25 -5.63
CA LYS A 49 -17.16 1.55 -4.35
C LYS A 49 -16.51 0.17 -4.46
N GLU A 50 -16.89 -0.61 -5.47
CA GLU A 50 -16.39 -1.97 -5.70
C GLU A 50 -14.88 -1.97 -6.00
N TRP A 51 -14.40 -0.97 -6.74
CA TRP A 51 -13.00 -0.83 -7.10
C TRP A 51 -12.11 -0.38 -5.94
N CYS A 52 -12.66 0.46 -5.05
CA CYS A 52 -12.00 0.81 -3.80
C CYS A 52 -11.93 -0.38 -2.85
N ILE A 53 -13.01 -1.16 -2.71
CA ILE A 53 -13.02 -2.43 -1.95
C ILE A 53 -11.93 -3.38 -2.47
N GLY A 54 -11.87 -3.59 -3.79
CA GLY A 54 -10.83 -4.41 -4.42
C GLY A 54 -9.42 -3.91 -4.10
N SER A 55 -9.19 -2.60 -4.17
CA SER A 55 -7.89 -1.99 -3.83
C SER A 55 -7.48 -2.26 -2.38
N VAL A 56 -8.42 -2.17 -1.43
CA VAL A 56 -8.14 -2.41 -0.01
C VAL A 56 -7.86 -3.88 0.28
N LEU A 57 -8.59 -4.79 -0.36
CA LEU A 57 -8.33 -6.23 -0.26
C LEU A 57 -6.92 -6.58 -0.78
N GLU A 58 -6.52 -6.00 -1.92
CA GLU A 58 -5.17 -6.16 -2.47
C GLU A 58 -4.09 -5.61 -1.54
N ILE A 59 -4.32 -4.45 -0.91
CA ILE A 59 -3.40 -3.88 0.10
C ILE A 59 -3.25 -4.84 1.27
N LYS A 60 -4.35 -5.34 1.81
CA LYS A 60 -4.36 -6.27 2.94
C LYS A 60 -3.58 -7.54 2.65
N GLN A 61 -3.77 -8.12 1.46
CA GLN A 61 -2.99 -9.29 1.00
C GLN A 61 -1.50 -8.95 0.84
N LYS A 62 -1.19 -7.77 0.27
CA LYS A 62 0.20 -7.36 0.06
C LYS A 62 0.95 -7.19 1.39
N LEU A 63 0.32 -6.62 2.41
CA LEU A 63 0.91 -6.46 3.75
C LEU A 63 1.32 -7.80 4.37
N ILE A 64 0.53 -8.86 4.20
CA ILE A 64 0.91 -10.22 4.63
C ILE A 64 2.14 -10.66 3.82
N SER A 65 2.00 -10.72 2.49
CA SER A 65 3.05 -11.28 1.62
C SER A 65 4.41 -10.57 1.73
N ILE A 66 4.41 -9.26 2.02
CA ILE A 66 5.65 -8.48 2.07
C ILE A 66 6.36 -8.60 3.42
N THR A 67 5.66 -9.06 4.45
CA THR A 67 6.21 -9.26 5.80
C THR A 67 6.58 -10.72 6.08
N GLU A 68 6.21 -11.65 5.19
CA GLU A 68 6.59 -13.05 5.27
C GLU A 68 8.11 -13.22 5.34
N GLY A 69 8.58 -13.89 6.39
CA GLY A 69 10.01 -14.15 6.61
C GLY A 69 10.84 -12.93 7.02
N MET A 70 10.21 -11.77 7.26
CA MET A 70 10.87 -10.56 7.72
C MET A 70 10.98 -10.53 9.25
N GLU A 71 12.15 -10.16 9.75
CA GLU A 71 12.36 -9.86 11.18
C GLU A 71 12.10 -8.37 11.41
N LEU A 72 10.90 -8.05 11.86
CA LEU A 72 10.46 -6.67 12.11
C LEU A 72 10.66 -6.28 13.58
N SER A 73 11.17 -5.07 13.80
CA SER A 73 11.13 -4.35 15.07
C SER A 73 9.69 -3.99 15.46
N ASP A 74 9.48 -3.63 16.72
CA ASP A 74 8.14 -3.31 17.22
C ASP A 74 7.53 -2.09 16.51
N LYS A 75 8.35 -1.08 16.18
CA LYS A 75 7.90 0.08 15.40
C LYS A 75 7.46 -0.29 13.99
N GLU A 76 8.17 -1.21 13.35
CA GLU A 76 7.83 -1.69 12.00
C GLU A 76 6.54 -2.51 12.02
N LYS A 77 6.37 -3.37 13.03
CA LYS A 77 5.12 -4.11 13.26
C LYS A 77 3.94 -3.17 13.50
N GLU A 78 4.14 -2.14 14.32
CA GLU A 78 3.11 -1.12 14.60
C GLU A 78 2.61 -0.46 13.31
N ILE A 79 3.53 -0.02 12.43
CA ILE A 79 3.17 0.57 11.12
C ILE A 79 2.30 -0.41 10.31
N ILE A 80 2.72 -1.67 10.22
CA ILE A 80 1.99 -2.70 9.46
C ILE A 80 0.60 -2.96 10.07
N LEU A 81 0.51 -3.06 11.40
CA LEU A 81 -0.75 -3.29 12.11
C LEU A 81 -1.72 -2.12 11.93
N ASN A 82 -1.24 -0.88 11.99
CA ASN A 82 -2.06 0.31 11.75
C ASN A 82 -2.58 0.34 10.30
N LEU A 83 -1.78 -0.08 9.32
CA LEU A 83 -2.24 -0.24 7.94
C LEU A 83 -3.31 -1.33 7.80
N PHE A 84 -3.17 -2.46 8.52
CA PHE A 84 -4.21 -3.50 8.58
C PHE A 84 -5.50 -2.98 9.22
N GLU A 85 -5.39 -2.23 10.31
CA GLU A 85 -6.53 -1.64 11.01
C GLU A 85 -7.28 -0.66 10.09
N ALA A 86 -6.55 0.22 9.38
CA ALA A 86 -7.14 1.09 8.37
C ALA A 86 -7.92 0.31 7.30
N CYS A 87 -7.34 -0.79 6.79
CA CYS A 87 -8.03 -1.67 5.85
C CYS A 87 -9.32 -2.27 6.43
N ASN A 88 -9.25 -2.78 7.67
CA ASN A 88 -10.38 -3.41 8.35
C ASN A 88 -11.49 -2.40 8.62
N GLU A 89 -11.17 -1.22 9.14
CA GLU A 89 -12.13 -0.14 9.38
C GLU A 89 -12.85 0.26 8.11
N TYR A 90 -12.12 0.41 7.01
CA TYR A 90 -12.70 0.74 5.71
C TYR A 90 -13.70 -0.34 5.28
N LEU A 91 -13.25 -1.60 5.23
CA LEU A 91 -14.08 -2.72 4.80
C LEU A 91 -15.32 -2.88 5.69
N ASN A 92 -15.18 -2.77 7.01
CA ASN A 92 -16.31 -2.86 7.94
C ASN A 92 -17.37 -1.76 7.70
N ARG A 93 -16.95 -0.57 7.25
CA ARG A 93 -17.86 0.55 6.96
C ARG A 93 -18.52 0.46 5.60
N VAL A 94 -17.82 -0.04 4.58
CA VAL A 94 -18.34 -0.05 3.20
C VAL A 94 -18.99 -1.37 2.80
N VAL A 95 -18.69 -2.46 3.50
CA VAL A 95 -19.24 -3.82 3.26
C VAL A 95 -20.48 -4.20 4.12
N PRO A 96 -21.13 -3.37 4.97
CA PRO A 96 -22.16 -3.92 5.87
C PRO A 96 -23.43 -4.40 5.14
N MET A 97 -23.98 -5.51 5.66
CA MET A 97 -25.22 -6.21 5.28
C MET A 97 -26.37 -5.25 4.97
N GLU A 98 -26.96 -5.34 3.77
CA GLU A 98 -28.32 -4.87 3.36
C GLU A 98 -28.94 -3.66 4.09
N LEU A 99 -28.15 -2.65 4.46
CA LEU A 99 -28.67 -1.41 5.06
C LEU A 99 -28.56 -0.28 4.02
N PRO A 100 -29.64 0.46 3.76
CA PRO A 100 -29.62 1.54 2.79
C PRO A 100 -28.63 2.62 3.24
N SER A 101 -27.63 2.93 2.41
CA SER A 101 -26.78 4.09 2.64
C SER A 101 -27.59 5.38 2.43
N ILE A 102 -27.25 6.44 3.17
CA ILE A 102 -27.84 7.75 2.96
C ILE A 102 -27.17 8.34 1.71
N ILE A 103 -27.88 8.25 0.59
CA ILE A 103 -27.52 8.89 -0.67
C ILE A 103 -28.18 10.26 -0.71
N PHE A 104 -27.40 11.33 -0.87
CA PHE A 104 -27.92 12.70 -0.95
C PHE A 104 -27.34 13.43 -2.16
N LYS A 105 -28.04 14.48 -2.61
CA LYS A 105 -27.62 15.31 -3.74
C LYS A 105 -26.86 16.53 -3.23
N ASN A 106 -25.60 16.67 -3.63
CA ASN A 106 -24.77 17.83 -3.36
C ASN A 106 -24.42 18.53 -4.68
N GLY A 107 -25.05 19.68 -4.94
CA GLY A 107 -24.98 20.32 -6.27
C GLY A 107 -25.49 19.37 -7.37
N ASP A 108 -24.64 19.06 -8.35
CA ASP A 108 -24.96 18.16 -9.47
C ASP A 108 -24.54 16.70 -9.22
N LYS A 109 -24.01 16.36 -8.03
CA LYS A 109 -23.47 15.03 -7.70
C LYS A 109 -24.34 14.30 -6.66
N TRP A 110 -24.31 12.97 -6.72
CA TRP A 110 -24.87 12.09 -5.69
C TRP A 110 -23.73 11.56 -4.82
N GLU A 111 -23.81 11.78 -3.51
CA GLU A 111 -22.79 11.39 -2.53
C GLU A 111 -23.33 10.27 -1.61
N ASP A 112 -22.46 9.33 -1.26
CA ASP A 112 -22.73 8.32 -0.23
C ASP A 112 -21.92 8.69 1.02
N LEU A 113 -22.59 9.29 1.99
CA LEU A 113 -21.96 9.82 3.19
C LEU A 113 -21.09 8.79 3.93
N SER A 114 -21.52 7.51 3.90
CA SER A 114 -20.81 6.42 4.56
C SER A 114 -19.56 6.02 3.80
N PHE A 115 -19.64 5.96 2.47
CA PHE A 115 -18.50 5.66 1.60
C PHE A 115 -17.46 6.79 1.65
N ASP A 116 -17.88 8.04 1.52
CA ASP A 116 -16.97 9.18 1.45
C ASP A 116 -16.20 9.38 2.75
N LYS A 117 -16.92 9.27 3.87
CA LYS A 117 -16.31 9.29 5.21
C LYS A 117 -15.37 8.10 5.42
N ALA A 118 -15.71 6.91 4.96
CA ALA A 118 -14.83 5.75 5.06
C ALA A 118 -13.55 5.95 4.26
N MET A 119 -13.65 6.47 3.04
CA MET A 119 -12.51 6.75 2.16
C MET A 119 -11.59 7.84 2.72
N LYS A 120 -12.17 8.91 3.26
CA LYS A 120 -11.45 9.97 4.01
C LYS A 120 -10.60 9.39 5.13
N ASN A 121 -11.24 8.61 5.99
CA ASN A 121 -10.60 8.04 7.17
C ASN A 121 -9.48 7.06 6.77
N PHE A 122 -9.73 6.23 5.75
CA PHE A 122 -8.74 5.32 5.21
C PHE A 122 -7.50 6.06 4.69
N ARG A 123 -7.69 7.09 3.85
CA ARG A 123 -6.59 7.90 3.30
C ARG A 123 -5.77 8.57 4.38
N ASN A 124 -6.43 9.16 5.38
CA ASN A 124 -5.74 9.82 6.49
C ASN A 124 -4.89 8.85 7.30
N ALA A 125 -5.43 7.68 7.63
CA ALA A 125 -4.70 6.65 8.37
C ALA A 125 -3.49 6.14 7.56
N VAL A 126 -3.67 5.82 6.28
CA VAL A 126 -2.57 5.36 5.42
C VAL A 126 -1.51 6.45 5.23
N LYS A 127 -1.91 7.72 5.05
CA LYS A 127 -0.99 8.86 4.92
C LYS A 127 -0.10 9.02 6.15
N GLN A 128 -0.65 8.86 7.35
CA GLN A 128 0.13 8.92 8.60
C GLN A 128 1.21 7.84 8.65
N GLU A 129 0.88 6.60 8.26
CA GLU A 129 1.84 5.49 8.26
C GLU A 129 2.89 5.64 7.15
N ILE A 130 2.51 6.13 5.96
CA ILE A 130 3.46 6.48 4.88
C ILE A 130 4.48 7.51 5.40
N GLN A 131 4.04 8.55 6.10
CA GLN A 131 4.95 9.57 6.65
C GLN A 131 5.93 9.00 7.67
N LYS A 132 5.52 8.01 8.48
CA LYS A 132 6.44 7.30 9.39
C LYS A 132 7.49 6.51 8.60
N ILE A 133 7.08 5.82 7.53
CA ILE A 133 7.99 5.08 6.64
C ILE A 133 8.99 6.03 5.96
N GLU A 134 8.52 7.12 5.36
CA GLU A 134 9.38 8.09 4.67
C GLU A 134 10.46 8.65 5.59
N LYS A 135 10.07 9.08 6.80
CA LYS A 135 10.99 9.62 7.81
C LYS A 135 11.95 8.55 8.34
N GLY A 136 11.45 7.37 8.65
CA GLY A 136 12.23 6.27 9.24
C GLY A 136 13.28 5.70 8.29
N TYR A 137 12.98 5.61 7.00
CA TYR A 137 13.83 4.92 6.02
C TYR A 137 14.46 5.84 4.96
N LYS A 138 14.17 7.14 5.02
CA LYS A 138 14.55 8.13 4.00
C LYS A 138 14.06 7.69 2.61
N LEU A 139 12.78 7.38 2.54
CA LEU A 139 12.05 7.01 1.33
C LEU A 139 11.06 8.13 0.98
N SER A 140 10.46 8.05 -0.21
CA SER A 140 9.50 9.03 -0.70
C SER A 140 8.29 8.35 -1.33
N PHE A 141 7.10 8.84 -1.00
CA PHE A 141 5.84 8.58 -1.70
C PHE A 141 5.57 9.76 -2.64
N THR A 142 5.62 9.49 -3.94
CA THR A 142 5.64 10.50 -5.00
C THR A 142 4.27 11.02 -5.40
N LYS A 143 3.20 10.28 -5.07
CA LYS A 143 1.83 10.65 -5.42
C LYS A 143 1.19 11.50 -4.34
N ILE A 144 0.29 12.40 -4.75
CA ILE A 144 -0.52 13.16 -3.81
C ILE A 144 -1.73 12.30 -3.43
N ILE A 145 -1.94 12.12 -2.13
CA ILE A 145 -3.19 11.55 -1.59
C ILE A 145 -4.15 12.74 -1.43
N PRO A 146 -5.27 12.80 -2.18
CA PRO A 146 -6.16 13.95 -2.15
C PRO A 146 -6.73 14.21 -0.75
N ASP A 147 -6.64 15.47 -0.30
CA ASP A 147 -7.13 15.93 0.99
C ASP A 147 -8.58 16.47 0.93
N GLU A 148 -9.08 16.78 -0.28
CA GLU A 148 -10.38 17.45 -0.50
C GLU A 148 -11.42 16.54 -1.17
N PHE A 149 -12.67 16.80 -0.78
CA PHE A 149 -13.90 16.01 -0.93
C PHE A 149 -14.89 16.80 -1.80
#